data_AF-A0A429GDK6-F1
#
_entry.id   AF-A0A429GDK6-F1
#
_cell.length_a   1.000
_cell.length_b   1.000
_cell.length_c   1.000
_cell.angle_alpha   90.00
_cell.angle_beta   90.00
_cell.angle_gamma   90.00
#
_symmetry.space_group_name_H-M   'P 1'
#
loop_
_entity.id
_entity.type
_entity.pdbx_description
1 polymer ?
#
loop_
_entity_poly.entity_id
_entity_poly.type
_entity_poly.pdbx_seq_one_letter_code
_entity_poly.pdbx_strand_id
1 'polypeptide(L)'
;MYACSMRYGDGGLERSALIVKSLGGFERGFAVVVCRACEDPPCAASCPEGALIVREHGGVRLLSSKCTGCMICISACSLGAIFWDREKGKPIVCTYCGICAKHCPHNVLIVEEVS
;
A
#
# COMPACT_ATOMS: atom_id res chain seq x y z
N MET A 1 9.78 -2.51 8.26
CA MET A 1 8.49 -2.96 7.68
C MET A 1 7.34 -2.83 8.68
N TYR A 2 7.56 -3.14 9.97
CA TYR A 2 6.56 -2.97 11.06
C TYR A 2 6.00 -1.56 11.25
N ALA A 3 6.70 -0.51 10.80
CA ALA A 3 6.26 0.87 10.96
C ALA A 3 4.85 1.15 10.38
N CYS A 4 4.46 0.45 9.31
CA CYS A 4 3.11 0.60 8.76
C CYS A 4 2.03 -0.02 9.65
N SER A 5 2.27 -1.19 10.25
CA SER A 5 1.29 -1.86 11.12
C SER A 5 1.05 -1.09 12.42
N MET A 6 2.05 -0.32 12.88
CA MET A 6 1.94 0.54 14.07
C MET A 6 0.81 1.58 13.95
N ARG A 7 0.43 1.98 12.73
CA ARG A 7 -0.75 2.84 12.51
C ARG A 7 -2.04 2.22 13.06
N TYR A 8 -2.11 0.90 13.06
CA TYR A 8 -3.28 0.13 13.51
C TYR A 8 -3.11 -0.41 14.94
N GLY A 9 -1.99 -0.10 15.60
CA GLY A 9 -1.67 -0.65 16.92
C GLY A 9 -1.17 -2.09 16.90
N ASP A 10 -0.92 -2.68 15.72
CA ASP A 10 -0.48 -4.07 15.61
C ASP A 10 1.04 -4.19 15.51
N GLY A 11 1.58 -5.23 16.14
CA GLY A 11 2.92 -5.74 15.86
C GLY A 11 2.86 -6.81 14.77
N GLY A 12 3.43 -6.56 13.60
CA GLY A 12 3.53 -7.59 12.56
C GLY A 12 3.62 -7.03 11.13
N LEU A 13 3.62 -7.93 10.15
CA LEU A 13 3.60 -7.57 8.72
C LEU A 13 2.19 -7.59 8.13
N GLU A 14 1.25 -8.24 8.82
CA GLU A 14 -0.12 -8.51 8.39
C GLU A 14 -0.88 -7.25 7.92
N ARG A 15 -0.61 -6.10 8.55
CA ARG A 15 -1.25 -4.80 8.22
C ARG A 15 -0.28 -3.77 7.63
N SER A 16 0.82 -4.22 7.03
CA SER A 16 1.77 -3.34 6.37
C SER A 16 1.29 -2.96 4.96
N ALA A 17 1.41 -1.68 4.60
CA ALA A 17 1.16 -1.18 3.26
C ALA A 17 2.43 -1.11 2.38
N LEU A 18 3.52 -1.72 2.85
CA LEU A 18 4.83 -1.78 2.20
C LEU A 18 5.51 -3.11 2.53
N ILE A 19 6.16 -3.72 1.54
CA ILE A 19 6.99 -4.92 1.71
C ILE A 19 8.33 -4.75 1.00
N VAL A 20 9.37 -5.37 1.55
CA VAL A 20 10.70 -5.47 0.94
C VAL A 20 10.84 -6.89 0.42
N LYS A 21 11.02 -7.06 -0.89
CA LYS A 21 11.20 -8.36 -1.56
C LYS A 21 12.66 -8.51 -1.99
N SER A 22 13.22 -9.70 -1.86
CA SER A 22 14.50 -10.05 -2.49
C SER A 22 14.30 -10.27 -4.00
N LEU A 23 15.23 -9.78 -4.82
CA LEU A 23 15.22 -9.94 -6.27
C LEU A 23 15.96 -11.21 -6.77
N GLY A 24 16.39 -12.08 -5.84
CA GLY A 24 17.12 -13.30 -6.16
C GLY A 24 18.29 -13.54 -5.20
N GLY A 25 18.00 -13.65 -3.91
CA GLY A 25 19.01 -13.79 -2.85
C GLY A 25 19.66 -12.47 -2.45
N PHE A 26 20.77 -12.56 -1.73
CA PHE A 26 21.52 -11.40 -1.25
C PHE A 26 22.31 -10.69 -2.36
N GLU A 27 22.59 -11.38 -3.47
CA GLU A 27 23.46 -10.87 -4.54
C GLU A 27 22.76 -9.89 -5.49
N ARG A 28 21.44 -10.03 -5.66
CA ARG A 28 20.63 -9.18 -6.56
C ARG A 28 19.91 -8.03 -5.85
N GLY A 29 20.12 -7.91 -4.54
CA GLY A 29 19.54 -6.86 -3.72
C GLY A 29 18.04 -7.03 -3.44
N PHE A 30 17.42 -5.91 -3.05
CA PHE A 30 16.05 -5.86 -2.56
C PHE A 30 15.25 -4.77 -3.27
N ALA A 31 13.96 -5.02 -3.47
CA ALA A 31 13.00 -4.05 -3.98
C ALA A 31 11.95 -3.71 -2.94
N VAL A 32 11.65 -2.43 -2.79
CA VAL A 32 10.52 -1.95 -1.99
C VAL A 32 9.27 -1.92 -2.86
N VAL A 33 8.28 -2.72 -2.47
CA VAL A 33 6.95 -2.71 -3.08
C VAL A 33 6.02 -1.87 -2.19
N VAL A 34 5.57 -0.75 -2.74
CA VAL A 34 4.67 0.22 -2.13
C VAL A 34 3.89 0.92 -3.25
N CYS A 35 2.74 1.50 -2.92
CA CYS A 35 1.96 2.27 -3.90
C CYS A 35 2.83 3.41 -4.46
N ARG A 36 2.69 3.68 -5.77
CA ARG A 36 3.43 4.72 -6.49
C ARG A 36 2.56 5.88 -6.98
N ALA A 37 1.32 5.97 -6.48
CA ALA A 37 0.39 7.05 -6.77
C ALA A 37 0.17 7.25 -8.29
N CYS A 38 -0.27 6.19 -8.98
CA CYS A 38 -0.58 6.27 -10.40
C CYS A 38 -1.59 7.40 -10.68
N GLU A 39 -1.35 8.16 -11.75
CA GLU A 39 -2.26 9.21 -12.26
C GLU A 39 -3.60 8.62 -12.69
N ASP A 40 -3.55 7.50 -13.43
CA ASP A 40 -4.72 6.67 -13.73
C ASP A 40 -4.62 5.32 -12.96
N PRO A 41 -5.16 5.24 -11.73
CA PRO A 41 -4.99 4.07 -10.88
C PRO A 41 -5.93 2.93 -11.31
N PRO A 42 -5.40 1.81 -11.87
CA PRO A 42 -6.23 0.69 -12.32
C PRO A 42 -6.98 0.04 -11.16
N CYS A 43 -6.43 0.11 -9.95
CA CYS A 43 -7.09 -0.40 -8.75
C CYS A 43 -8.38 0.35 -8.42
N ALA A 44 -8.43 1.67 -8.63
CA ALA A 44 -9.66 2.45 -8.43
C ALA A 44 -10.64 2.21 -9.57
N ALA A 45 -10.17 2.25 -10.83
CA ALA A 45 -10.99 2.03 -12.02
C ALA A 45 -11.67 0.64 -12.04
N SER A 46 -10.98 -0.38 -11.54
CA SER A 46 -11.49 -1.76 -11.45
C SER A 46 -12.51 -1.99 -10.34
N CYS A 47 -12.71 -1.05 -9.41
CA CYS A 47 -13.54 -1.27 -8.23
C CYS A 47 -15.04 -1.12 -8.56
N PRO A 48 -15.84 -2.20 -8.53
CA PRO A 48 -17.25 -2.14 -8.94
C PRO A 48 -18.08 -1.25 -8.01
N GLU A 49 -17.74 -1.21 -6.73
CA GLU A 49 -18.45 -0.42 -5.70
C GLU A 49 -17.96 1.04 -5.61
N GLY A 50 -16.92 1.41 -6.36
CA GLY A 50 -16.26 2.71 -6.21
C GLY A 50 -15.72 2.96 -4.79
N ALA A 51 -15.24 1.90 -4.13
CA ALA A 51 -14.73 1.97 -2.75
C ALA A 51 -13.31 2.54 -2.66
N LEU A 52 -12.54 2.55 -3.76
CA LEU A 52 -11.23 3.18 -3.84
C LEU A 52 -11.36 4.54 -4.51
N ILE A 53 -11.06 5.60 -3.77
CA ILE A 53 -11.15 6.98 -4.23
C ILE A 53 -9.75 7.54 -4.47
N VAL A 54 -9.52 8.13 -5.63
CA VAL A 54 -8.27 8.84 -5.96
C VAL A 54 -8.13 10.07 -5.05
N ARG A 55 -6.94 10.25 -4.48
CA ARG A 55 -6.64 11.40 -3.62
C ARG A 55 -5.94 12.47 -4.43
N GLU A 56 -6.20 13.74 -4.08
CA GLU A 56 -5.53 14.90 -4.66
C GLU A 56 -4.01 14.85 -4.47
N HIS A 57 -3.54 14.56 -3.25
CA HIS A 57 -2.11 14.43 -2.92
C HIS A 57 -1.57 13.01 -3.12
N GLY A 58 -2.04 12.31 -4.16
CA GLY A 58 -1.48 11.04 -4.60
C GLY A 58 -2.11 9.77 -4.01
N GLY A 59 -2.21 8.75 -4.87
CA GLY A 59 -2.68 7.41 -4.54
C GLY A 59 -4.18 7.32 -4.32
N VAL A 60 -4.59 6.27 -3.61
CA VAL A 60 -6.02 5.95 -3.39
C VAL A 60 -6.33 5.81 -1.91
N ARG A 61 -7.58 6.12 -1.55
CA ARG A 61 -8.13 5.94 -0.21
C ARG A 61 -9.27 4.93 -0.26
N LEU A 62 -9.24 3.96 0.64
CA LEU A 62 -10.32 3.01 0.81
C LEU A 62 -11.47 3.62 1.64
N LEU A 63 -12.68 3.55 1.10
CA LEU A 63 -13.94 3.67 1.83
C LEU A 63 -14.40 2.29 2.29
N SER A 64 -14.06 1.93 3.52
CA SER A 64 -14.40 0.60 4.07
C SER A 64 -15.90 0.31 4.07
N SER A 65 -16.75 1.33 4.16
CA SER A 65 -18.21 1.20 4.15
C SER A 65 -18.78 0.74 2.80
N LYS A 66 -18.10 1.04 1.69
CA LYS A 66 -18.50 0.61 0.33
C LYS A 66 -17.82 -0.68 -0.10
N CYS A 67 -16.70 -1.02 0.52
CA CYS A 67 -15.90 -2.17 0.10
C CYS A 67 -16.59 -3.48 0.48
N THR A 68 -16.89 -4.33 -0.50
CA THR A 68 -17.42 -5.69 -0.28
C THR A 68 -16.34 -6.72 -0.01
N GLY A 69 -15.07 -6.41 -0.28
CA GLY A 69 -13.95 -7.34 -0.11
C GLY A 69 -13.75 -8.29 -1.30
N CYS A 70 -14.21 -7.93 -2.50
CA CYS A 70 -14.10 -8.75 -3.72
C CYS A 70 -12.66 -8.98 -4.24
N MET A 71 -11.64 -8.35 -3.65
CA MET A 71 -10.21 -8.47 -3.99
C MET A 71 -9.79 -8.08 -5.42
N ILE A 72 -10.70 -7.62 -6.29
CA ILE A 72 -10.39 -7.23 -7.70
C ILE A 72 -9.25 -6.21 -7.76
N CYS A 73 -9.26 -5.22 -6.86
CA CYS A 73 -8.22 -4.19 -6.81
C CYS A 73 -6.80 -4.73 -6.56
N ILE A 74 -6.65 -5.88 -5.88
CA ILE A 74 -5.35 -6.52 -5.65
C ILE A 74 -4.77 -7.00 -6.98
N SER A 75 -5.55 -7.74 -7.75
CA SER A 75 -5.14 -8.25 -9.06
C SER A 75 -4.96 -7.14 -10.10
N ALA A 76 -5.73 -6.04 -9.99
CA ALA A 76 -5.61 -4.90 -10.88
C ALA A 76 -4.33 -4.07 -10.65
N CYS A 77 -3.69 -4.17 -9.48
CA CYS A 77 -2.47 -3.43 -9.19
C CYS A 77 -1.27 -4.12 -9.85
N SER A 78 -0.80 -3.56 -10.98
CA SER A 78 0.39 -4.04 -11.70
C SER A 78 1.67 -4.07 -10.84
N LEU A 79 1.75 -3.21 -9.82
CA LEU A 79 2.88 -3.15 -8.88
C LEU A 79 2.76 -4.16 -7.73
N GLY A 80 1.59 -4.79 -7.54
CA GLY A 80 1.32 -5.65 -6.39
C GLY A 80 1.40 -4.92 -5.05
N ALA A 81 1.04 -3.63 -5.04
CA ALA A 81 1.17 -2.73 -3.89
C ALA A 81 -0.10 -2.63 -3.01
N ILE A 82 -1.13 -3.41 -3.32
CA ILE A 82 -2.33 -3.55 -2.50
C ILE A 82 -2.25 -4.89 -1.80
N PHE A 83 -2.24 -4.85 -0.47
CA PHE A 83 -2.17 -6.04 0.38
C PHE A 83 -3.55 -6.39 0.92
N TRP A 84 -3.65 -7.48 1.68
CA TRP A 84 -4.93 -7.97 2.20
C TRP A 84 -4.88 -8.13 3.71
N ASP A 85 -5.78 -7.42 4.41
CA ASP A 85 -6.04 -7.63 5.83
C ASP A 85 -7.03 -8.79 5.97
N ARG A 86 -6.53 -9.96 6.40
CA ARG A 86 -7.33 -11.17 6.57
C ARG A 86 -8.35 -11.06 7.70
N GLU A 87 -8.05 -10.26 8.72
CA GLU A 87 -8.91 -10.12 9.89
C GLU A 87 -10.09 -9.19 9.58
N LYS A 88 -9.83 -8.07 8.90
CA LYS A 88 -10.90 -7.13 8.50
C LYS A 88 -11.61 -7.54 7.21
N GLY A 89 -11.01 -8.43 6.42
CA GLY A 89 -11.50 -8.78 5.10
C GLY A 89 -11.51 -7.57 4.15
N LYS A 90 -10.45 -6.74 4.21
CA LYS A 90 -10.34 -5.49 3.44
C LYS A 90 -8.95 -5.34 2.82
N PRO A 91 -8.83 -4.63 1.69
CA PRO A 91 -7.53 -4.33 1.11
C PRO A 91 -6.79 -3.29 1.97
N ILE A 92 -5.48 -3.47 2.09
CA ILE A 92 -4.57 -2.52 2.72
C ILE A 92 -3.95 -1.68 1.61
N VAL A 93 -4.20 -0.37 1.67
CA VAL A 93 -3.66 0.60 0.72
C VAL A 93 -2.73 1.58 1.43
N CYS A 94 -1.64 1.95 0.77
CA CYS A 94 -0.75 2.99 1.29
C CYS A 94 -1.49 4.34 1.30
N THR A 95 -1.44 5.02 2.44
CA THR A 95 -2.08 6.32 2.65
C THR A 95 -1.08 7.48 2.66
N TYR A 96 0.18 7.21 2.32
CA TYR A 96 1.28 8.19 2.30
C TYR A 96 1.48 8.92 3.63
N CYS A 97 1.21 8.25 4.76
CA CYS A 97 1.34 8.84 6.09
C CYS A 97 2.79 9.06 6.58
N GLY A 98 3.81 8.67 5.81
CA GLY A 98 5.22 8.92 6.14
C GLY A 98 5.82 8.14 7.31
N ILE A 99 5.04 7.38 8.09
CA ILE A 99 5.54 6.66 9.28
C ILE A 99 6.69 5.70 8.92
N CYS A 100 6.61 5.04 7.76
CA CYS A 100 7.66 4.14 7.27
C CYS A 100 8.97 4.87 6.92
N ALA A 101 8.88 6.07 6.33
CA ALA A 101 10.04 6.90 6.04
C ALA A 101 10.68 7.41 7.33
N LYS A 102 9.87 7.90 8.28
CA LYS A 102 10.32 8.42 9.58
C LYS A 102 11.09 7.38 10.43
N HIS A 103 10.72 6.11 10.32
CA HIS A 103 11.35 5.01 11.06
C HIS A 103 12.38 4.22 10.22
N CYS A 104 12.76 4.70 9.03
CA CYS A 104 13.76 4.03 8.22
C CYS A 104 15.17 4.43 8.72
N PRO A 105 15.94 3.52 9.35
CA PRO A 105 17.27 3.87 9.89
C PRO A 105 18.30 4.14 8.79
N HIS A 106 18.02 3.73 7.55
CA HIS A 106 18.93 3.83 6.41
C HIS A 106 18.47 4.85 5.37
N ASN A 107 17.42 5.64 5.66
CA ASN A 107 16.88 6.65 4.74
C ASN A 107 16.58 6.12 3.31
N VAL A 108 16.16 4.86 3.20
CA VAL A 108 15.79 4.21 1.92
C VAL A 108 14.44 4.74 1.40
N LEU A 109 13.62 5.30 2.29
CA LEU A 109 12.27 5.77 1.99
C LEU A 109 12.16 7.25 2.28
N ILE A 110 11.59 8.01 1.34
CA ILE A 110 11.24 9.42 1.47
C ILE A 110 9.81 9.58 0.96
N VAL A 111 9.05 10.46 1.59
CA VAL A 111 7.74 10.91 1.09
C VAL A 111 7.91 12.36 0.68
N GLU A 112 7.69 12.63 -0.60
CA GLU A 112 7.76 13.97 -1.19
C GLU A 112 6.43 14.26 -1.89
N GLU A 113 6.01 15.51 -1.83
CA GLU A 113 4.89 16.00 -2.65
C GLU A 113 5.45 16.38 -4.02
N VAL A 114 4.92 15.74 -5.06
CA VAL A 114 5.31 15.96 -6.44
C VAL A 114 4.16 16.70 -7.12
N SER A 115 4.43 17.94 -7.50
CA SER A 115 3.52 18.84 -8.23
C SER A 115 3.55 18.60 -9.73
#